data_AF-A0AAU7P8H8-F1
#
_entry.id   AF-A0AAU7P8H8-F1
#
_cell.length_a   1.000
_cell.length_b   1.000
_cell.length_c   1.000
_cell.angle_alpha   90.00
_cell.angle_beta   90.00
_cell.angle_gamma   90.00
#
_symmetry.space_group_name_H-M   'P 1'
#
loop_
_entity.id
_entity.type
_entity.pdbx_description
1 polymer ?
#
loop_
_entity_poly.entity_id
_entity_poly.type
_entity_poly.pdbx_seq_one_letter_code
_entity_poly.pdbx_strand_id
1 'polypeptide(L)'
;MGRLINVLSAQQHQSLKALATLQGKTIRQYALERLFPGEASADQAWRELENLLEGRVEEGLAGKFSTKSVSAILDEELAESRRG
;
A
#
# COMPACT_ATOMS: atom_id res chain seq x y z
N MET A 1 -20.64 -13.32 -17.30
CA MET A 1 -20.23 -12.05 -17.96
C MET A 1 -21.38 -11.04 -17.91
N GLY A 2 -21.56 -10.24 -16.85
CA GLY A 2 -22.57 -9.15 -16.89
C GLY A 2 -23.41 -8.87 -15.63
N ARG A 3 -22.83 -8.84 -14.43
CA ARG A 3 -23.61 -8.48 -13.21
C ARG A 3 -23.36 -7.08 -12.65
N LEU A 4 -22.24 -6.42 -12.98
CA LEU A 4 -21.93 -5.07 -12.47
C LEU A 4 -22.41 -3.92 -13.37
N ILE A 5 -22.46 -4.13 -14.69
CA ILE A 5 -22.83 -3.08 -15.66
C ILE A 5 -24.34 -2.81 -15.67
N ASN A 6 -25.16 -3.81 -15.36
CA ASN A 6 -26.63 -3.71 -15.43
C ASN A 6 -27.27 -2.89 -14.29
N VAL A 7 -26.50 -2.47 -13.26
CA VAL A 7 -27.01 -1.64 -12.16
C VAL A 7 -26.84 -0.14 -12.46
N LEU A 8 -26.13 0.22 -13.54
CA LEU A 8 -25.90 1.59 -13.93
C LEU A 8 -26.92 2.05 -14.97
N SER A 9 -27.55 3.20 -14.72
CA SER A 9 -28.39 3.90 -15.71
C SER A 9 -27.62 4.17 -17.01
N ALA A 10 -28.31 4.19 -18.15
CA ALA A 10 -27.71 4.44 -19.47
C ALA A 10 -26.86 5.72 -19.51
N GLN A 11 -27.27 6.75 -18.76
CA GLN A 11 -26.52 8.00 -18.66
C GLN A 11 -25.21 7.85 -17.86
N GLN A 12 -25.21 7.04 -16.80
CA GLN A 12 -24.00 6.71 -16.03
C GLN A 12 -23.02 5.89 -16.87
N HIS A 13 -23.53 4.97 -17.70
CA HIS A 13 -22.71 4.22 -18.65
C HIS A 13 -22.06 5.15 -19.69
N GLN A 14 -22.80 6.12 -20.22
CA GLN A 14 -22.28 7.07 -21.20
C GLN A 14 -21.20 7.97 -20.60
N SER A 15 -21.41 8.47 -19.37
CA SER A 15 -20.40 9.24 -18.64
C SER A 15 -19.15 8.42 -18.34
N LEU A 16 -19.29 7.18 -17.88
CA LEU A 16 -18.15 6.27 -17.67
C LEU A 16 -17.41 5.95 -18.96
N LYS A 17 -18.12 5.83 -20.08
CA LYS A 17 -17.51 5.64 -21.40
C LYS A 17 -16.70 6.84 -21.84
N ALA A 18 -17.22 8.05 -21.67
CA ALA A 18 -16.49 9.28 -21.97
C ALA A 18 -15.22 9.41 -21.13
N LEU A 19 -15.31 9.14 -19.82
CA LEU A 19 -14.17 9.20 -18.90
C LEU A 19 -13.12 8.14 -19.18
N ALA A 20 -13.52 6.90 -19.48
CA ALA A 20 -12.60 5.83 -19.86
C ALA A 20 -11.87 6.17 -21.17
N THR A 21 -12.60 6.73 -22.15
CA THR A 21 -12.04 7.14 -23.45
C THR A 21 -11.04 8.28 -23.29
N LEU A 22 -11.34 9.25 -22.42
CA LEU A 22 -10.42 10.35 -22.10
C LEU A 22 -9.10 9.87 -21.48
N GLN A 23 -9.14 8.79 -20.70
CA GLN A 23 -7.94 8.16 -20.12
C GLN A 23 -7.27 7.13 -21.04
N GLY A 24 -7.80 6.93 -22.26
CA GLY A 24 -7.31 5.91 -23.19
C GLY A 24 -7.55 4.45 -22.74
N LYS A 25 -8.42 4.24 -21.74
CA LYS A 25 -8.70 2.93 -21.14
C LYS A 25 -10.06 2.41 -21.60
N THR A 26 -10.22 1.08 -21.61
CA THR A 26 -11.54 0.49 -21.84
C THR A 26 -12.44 0.74 -20.61
N ILE A 27 -13.76 0.83 -20.81
CA ILE A 27 -14.75 1.04 -19.73
C ILE A 27 -14.55 0.03 -18.59
N ARG A 28 -14.22 -1.22 -18.93
CA ARG A 28 -13.98 -2.29 -17.96
C ARG A 28 -12.78 -2.00 -17.08
N GLN A 29 -11.66 -1.62 -17.70
CA GLN A 29 -10.43 -1.29 -16.99
C GLN A 29 -10.61 -0.05 -16.10
N TYR A 30 -11.26 1.00 -16.64
CA TYR A 30 -11.56 2.21 -15.88
C TYR A 30 -12.49 1.94 -14.68
N ALA A 31 -13.52 1.11 -14.86
CA ALA A 31 -14.43 0.73 -13.79
C ALA A 31 -13.75 -0.17 -12.73
N LEU A 32 -12.89 -1.10 -13.13
CA LEU A 32 -12.17 -1.98 -12.21
C LEU A 32 -11.16 -1.20 -11.36
N GLU A 33 -10.36 -0.31 -11.96
CA GLU A 33 -9.41 0.54 -11.24
C GLU A 33 -10.12 1.49 -10.25
N ARG A 34 -11.36 1.91 -10.56
CA ARG A 34 -12.16 2.77 -9.68
C ARG A 34 -12.89 2.02 -8.57
N LEU A 35 -13.30 0.77 -8.81
CA LEU A 35 -13.95 -0.09 -7.82
C LEU A 35 -12.93 -0.77 -6.90
N PHE A 36 -11.70 -0.97 -7.37
CA PHE A 36 -10.57 -1.51 -6.60
C PHE A 36 -9.36 -0.56 -6.68
N PRO A 37 -9.45 0.65 -6.08
CA PRO A 37 -8.32 1.56 -6.00
C PRO A 37 -7.30 1.01 -4.99
N GLY A 38 -6.54 -0.01 -5.37
CA GLY A 38 -5.71 -0.72 -4.38
C GLY A 38 -4.64 -1.68 -4.91
N GLU A 39 -4.75 -2.25 -6.11
CA GLU A 39 -3.72 -3.21 -6.55
C GLU A 39 -2.35 -2.57 -6.78
N ALA A 40 -2.29 -1.32 -7.26
CA ALA A 40 -1.02 -0.60 -7.39
C ALA A 40 -0.34 -0.31 -6.04
N SER A 41 -1.12 -0.19 -4.95
CA SER A 41 -0.62 0.12 -3.60
C SER A 41 -0.21 -1.15 -2.84
N ALA A 42 -0.95 -2.25 -3.00
CA ALA A 42 -0.65 -3.49 -2.30
C ALA A 42 0.69 -4.11 -2.74
N ASP A 43 0.95 -4.19 -4.06
CA ASP A 43 2.22 -4.70 -4.58
C ASP A 43 3.41 -3.79 -4.26
N GLN A 44 3.17 -2.48 -4.13
CA GLN A 44 4.19 -1.53 -3.72
C GLN A 44 4.48 -1.66 -2.22
N ALA A 45 3.45 -1.69 -1.37
CA ALA A 45 3.59 -1.91 0.06
C ALA A 45 4.25 -3.27 0.37
N TRP A 46 3.95 -4.30 -0.42
CA TRP A 46 4.58 -5.61 -0.30
C TRP A 46 6.07 -5.57 -0.63
N ARG A 47 6.45 -4.89 -1.72
CA ARG A 47 7.87 -4.68 -2.08
C ARG A 47 8.63 -3.85 -1.05
N GLU A 48 7.99 -2.81 -0.50
CA GLU A 48 8.60 -2.01 0.57
C GLU A 48 8.81 -2.84 1.85
N LEU A 49 7.85 -3.71 2.20
CA LEU A 49 7.99 -4.64 3.31
C LEU A 49 9.12 -5.65 3.08
N GLU A 50 9.20 -6.23 1.88
CA GLU A 50 10.23 -7.20 1.51
C GLU A 50 11.63 -6.59 1.62
N ASN A 51 11.84 -5.38 1.07
CA ASN A 51 13.10 -4.64 1.18
C ASN A 51 13.48 -4.34 2.64
N LEU A 52 12.50 -3.95 3.48
CA LEU A 52 12.75 -3.70 4.90
C LEU A 52 13.15 -4.97 5.66
N LEU A 53 12.55 -6.11 5.31
CA LEU A 53 12.85 -7.39 5.95
C LEU A 53 14.19 -7.93 5.50
N GLU A 54 14.53 -7.85 4.21
CA GLU A 54 15.82 -8.28 3.68
C GLU A 54 16.98 -7.56 4.40
N GLY A 55 16.91 -6.24 4.52
CA GLY A 55 17.91 -5.47 5.26
C GLY A 55 18.03 -5.91 6.72
N ARG A 56 16.90 -6.17 7.42
CA ARG A 56 16.93 -6.64 8.81
C ARG A 56 17.49 -8.05 8.96
N VAL A 57 17.26 -8.92 7.97
CA VAL A 57 17.84 -10.27 7.94
C VAL A 57 19.35 -10.18 7.77
N GLU A 58 19.84 -9.35 6.85
CA GLU A 58 21.28 -9.11 6.69
C GLU A 58 21.92 -8.52 7.94
N GLU A 59 21.27 -7.56 8.60
CA GLU A 59 21.76 -6.99 9.85
C GLU A 59 21.76 -7.99 11.00
N GLY A 60 20.75 -8.84 11.09
CA GLY A 60 20.70 -9.95 12.04
C GLY A 60 21.81 -10.98 11.78
N LEU A 61 22.04 -11.37 10.53
CA LEU A 61 23.13 -12.27 10.15
C LEU A 61 24.51 -11.65 10.41
N ALA A 62 24.65 -10.34 10.23
CA ALA A 62 25.85 -9.58 10.57
C ALA A 62 26.06 -9.40 12.09
N GLY A 63 25.15 -9.92 12.93
CA GLY A 63 25.26 -9.87 14.37
C GLY A 63 24.95 -8.48 14.97
N LYS A 64 24.27 -7.60 14.24
CA LYS A 64 23.84 -6.28 14.73
C LYS A 64 22.61 -6.39 15.64
N PHE A 65 22.69 -7.22 16.67
CA PHE A 65 21.67 -7.26 17.72
C PHE A 65 22.00 -6.27 18.81
N SER A 66 20.99 -5.55 19.29
CA SER A 66 21.15 -4.75 20.49
C SER A 66 21.36 -5.69 21.68
N THR A 67 22.47 -5.51 22.39
CA THR A 67 22.74 -6.19 23.66
C THR A 67 22.00 -5.53 24.83
N LYS A 68 21.28 -4.43 24.58
CA LYS A 68 20.51 -3.73 25.61
C LYS A 68 19.27 -4.55 25.97
N SER A 69 19.07 -4.73 27.27
CA SER A 69 17.80 -5.25 27.80
C SER A 69 16.65 -4.30 27.48
N VAL A 70 15.42 -4.83 27.39
CA VAL A 70 14.21 -4.03 27.14
C VAL A 70 14.07 -2.87 28.12
N SER A 71 14.41 -3.06 29.40
CA SER A 71 14.39 -2.00 30.42
C SER A 71 15.41 -0.90 30.15
N ALA A 72 16.61 -1.26 29.69
CA ALA A 72 17.65 -0.28 29.35
C ALA A 72 17.28 0.56 28.12
N ILE A 73 16.58 -0.04 27.14
CA ILE A 73 16.04 0.68 25.98
C ILE A 73 14.95 1.66 26.44
N LEU A 74 14.05 1.21 27.31
CA LEU A 74 12.97 2.04 27.85
C LEU A 74 13.52 3.23 28.64
N ASP A 75 14.51 3.01 29.51
CA ASP A 75 15.11 4.07 30.32
C ASP A 75 15.85 5.11 29.46
N GLU A 76 16.47 4.69 28.35
CA GLU A 76 17.14 5.57 27.40
C GLU A 76 16.15 6.46 26.65
N GLU A 77 15.09 5.90 26.08
CA GLU A 77 14.04 6.65 25.37
C GLU A 77 13.31 7.64 26.30
N LEU A 78 13.04 7.21 27.54
CA LEU A 78 12.43 8.09 28.56
C LEU A 78 13.38 9.21 29.03
N ALA A 79 14.68 8.96 29.02
CA ALA A 79 15.69 9.97 29.33
C ALA A 79 15.91 10.95 28.16
N GLU A 80 15.86 10.48 26.91
CA GLU A 80 15.92 11.33 25.72
C GLU A 80 14.67 12.21 25.59
N SER A 81 13.48 11.65 25.79
CA SER A 81 12.22 12.42 25.79
C SER A 81 12.16 13.51 26.85
N ARG A 82 12.99 13.44 27.89
CA ARG A 82 13.08 14.46 28.96
C ARG A 82 14.13 15.54 28.67
N ARG A 83 14.97 15.35 27.64
CA ARG A 83 16.03 16.30 27.23
C ARG A 83 15.64 17.15 26.02
N GLY A 84 14.57 16.81 25.31
CA GLY A 84 13.95 17.64 24.26
C GLY A 84 12.90 18.59 24.82
#